data_AF-A0A819IMB6-F1
#
_entry.id   AF-A0A819IMB6-F1
#
_cell.length_a   1.000
_cell.length_b   1.000
_cell.length_c   1.000
_cell.angle_alpha   90.00
_cell.angle_beta   90.00
_cell.angle_gamma   90.00
#
_symmetry.space_group_name_H-M   'P 1'
#
loop_
_entity.id
_entity.type
_entity.pdbx_description
1 polymer ?
#
loop_
_entity_poly.entity_id
_entity_poly.type
_entity_poly.pdbx_seq_one_letter_code
_entity_poly.pdbx_strand_id
1 'polypeptide(L)'
;MTEAPEFVRKCVIATNIAETSITIDGVPFIIYSEEVKEMSYDGKCKMQRLQEFEIRCTNAEQLKGRARRTGPDICYCLYSEHDYLSFQEYSTPEIRRVSFDSSILKMISMVLNDSRKFPFVEPPDMAAIDSALFRLQEQVVLSTIDCLLTSIGSILARLPGD
;
A
#
# COMPACT_ATOMS: atom_id res chain seq x y z
N MET A 1 2.12 -16.14 -19.54
CA MET A 1 1.89 -15.27 -20.72
C MET A 1 2.64 -15.88 -21.89
N THR A 2 1.99 -16.08 -23.03
CA THR A 2 2.56 -16.75 -24.22
C THR A 2 3.71 -15.97 -24.85
N GLU A 3 4.62 -16.68 -25.51
CA GLU A 3 5.67 -16.09 -26.35
C GLU A 3 5.06 -15.36 -27.55
N ALA A 4 5.73 -14.30 -28.01
CA ALA A 4 5.30 -13.58 -29.20
C ALA A 4 5.57 -14.44 -30.46
N PRO A 5 4.71 -14.37 -31.48
CA PRO A 5 4.96 -15.00 -32.77
C PRO A 5 6.29 -14.52 -33.40
N GLU A 6 6.82 -15.34 -34.30
CA GLU A 6 8.04 -15.01 -35.04
C GLU A 6 7.90 -13.66 -35.76
N PHE A 7 8.96 -12.85 -35.73
CA PHE A 7 9.01 -11.47 -36.27
C PHE A 7 8.12 -10.43 -35.56
N VAL A 8 7.51 -10.75 -34.40
CA VAL A 8 6.72 -9.79 -33.59
C VAL A 8 7.41 -9.51 -32.26
N ARG A 9 7.47 -8.23 -31.85
CA ARG A 9 7.98 -7.84 -30.53
C ARG A 9 6.87 -7.91 -29.48
N LYS A 10 7.14 -8.60 -28.37
CA LYS A 10 6.31 -8.55 -27.16
C LYS A 10 6.47 -7.18 -26.48
N CYS A 11 5.38 -6.42 -26.40
CA CYS A 11 5.31 -5.19 -25.61
C CYS A 11 4.26 -5.37 -24.53
N VAL A 12 4.63 -5.13 -23.26
CA VAL A 12 3.70 -5.18 -22.14
C VAL A 12 3.59 -3.77 -21.56
N ILE A 13 2.36 -3.28 -21.45
CA ILE A 13 2.04 -2.05 -20.73
C ILE A 13 1.38 -2.46 -19.42
N ALA A 14 1.98 -2.09 -18.31
CA ALA A 14 1.52 -2.44 -16.97
C ALA A 14 1.64 -1.25 -16.03
N THR A 15 0.90 -1.30 -14.93
CA THR A 15 1.10 -0.40 -13.79
C THR A 15 2.27 -0.89 -12.93
N ASN A 16 2.47 -0.27 -11.77
CA ASN A 16 3.37 -0.73 -10.71
C ASN A 16 3.11 -2.19 -10.23
N ILE A 17 2.05 -2.87 -10.68
CA ILE A 17 1.87 -4.31 -10.42
C ILE A 17 3.03 -5.16 -10.98
N ALA A 18 3.64 -4.73 -12.08
CA ALA A 18 4.80 -5.40 -12.67
C ALA A 18 6.10 -5.15 -11.88
N GLU A 19 6.13 -4.17 -10.98
CA GLU A 19 7.28 -3.93 -10.10
C GLU A 19 7.39 -5.04 -9.06
N THR A 20 6.29 -5.35 -8.37
CA THR A 20 6.33 -6.20 -7.16
C THR A 20 5.65 -7.54 -7.33
N SER A 21 4.49 -7.58 -7.99
CA SER A 21 3.48 -8.63 -7.83
C SER A 21 3.47 -9.65 -8.96
N ILE A 22 3.96 -9.26 -10.15
CA ILE A 22 3.99 -10.14 -11.33
C ILE A 22 5.40 -10.12 -11.91
N THR A 23 5.90 -11.29 -12.29
CA THR A 23 7.12 -11.45 -13.07
C THR A 23 6.76 -11.81 -14.50
N ILE A 24 7.39 -11.11 -15.47
CA ILE A 24 7.15 -11.31 -16.89
C ILE A 24 8.45 -11.73 -17.56
N ASP A 25 8.50 -12.97 -18.02
CA ASP A 25 9.68 -13.49 -18.71
C ASP A 25 9.79 -12.96 -20.14
N GLY A 26 11.04 -12.95 -20.64
CA GLY A 26 11.36 -12.58 -22.01
C GLY A 26 11.23 -11.07 -22.29
N VAL A 27 11.47 -10.23 -21.29
CA VAL A 27 11.41 -8.76 -21.41
C VAL A 27 12.84 -8.20 -21.24
N PRO A 28 13.58 -7.97 -22.33
CA PRO A 28 14.97 -7.50 -22.28
C PRO A 28 15.13 -5.97 -22.21
N PHE A 29 14.02 -5.23 -22.16
CA PHE A 29 14.00 -3.78 -21.91
C PHE A 29 12.86 -3.40 -20.96
N ILE A 30 13.14 -2.52 -20.00
CA ILE A 30 12.11 -1.85 -19.19
C ILE A 30 12.16 -0.36 -19.47
N ILE A 31 10.98 0.26 -19.55
CA ILE A 31 10.82 1.71 -19.65
C ILE A 31 9.90 2.13 -18.50
N TYR A 32 10.30 3.13 -17.71
CA TYR A 32 9.55 3.59 -16.54
C TYR A 32 9.39 5.11 -16.52
N SER A 33 8.20 5.58 -16.13
CA SER A 33 7.82 7.01 -16.03
C SER A 33 8.19 7.60 -14.68
N GLU A 34 8.24 8.92 -14.52
CA GLU A 34 8.49 9.54 -13.21
C GLU A 34 7.30 9.47 -12.24
N GLU A 35 6.12 9.08 -12.74
CA GLU A 35 4.88 9.07 -11.97
C GLU A 35 4.38 7.64 -11.71
N VAL A 36 3.80 7.45 -10.53
CA VAL A 36 3.11 6.23 -10.11
C VAL A 36 1.70 6.56 -9.61
N LYS A 37 0.74 5.68 -9.91
CA LYS A 37 -0.60 5.76 -9.33
C LYS A 37 -0.68 4.84 -8.12
N GLU A 38 -0.99 5.42 -6.96
CA GLU A 38 -1.15 4.69 -5.71
C GLU A 38 -2.49 5.04 -5.05
N MET A 39 -3.02 4.10 -4.28
CA MET A 39 -4.17 4.38 -3.42
C MET A 39 -3.71 5.16 -2.19
N SER A 40 -4.37 6.28 -1.94
CA SER A 40 -4.20 7.08 -0.73
C SER A 40 -5.53 7.18 0.02
N TYR A 41 -5.50 7.12 1.35
CA TYR A 41 -6.67 7.34 2.18
C TYR A 41 -6.80 8.82 2.56
N ASP A 42 -7.92 9.44 2.22
CA ASP A 42 -8.27 10.79 2.67
C ASP A 42 -9.11 10.70 3.95
N GLY A 43 -8.49 10.99 5.09
CA GLY A 43 -9.15 10.97 6.39
C GLY A 43 -10.28 11.99 6.54
N LYS A 44 -10.28 13.10 5.78
CA LYS A 44 -11.35 14.12 5.82
C LYS A 44 -12.57 13.65 5.05
N CYS A 45 -12.35 13.09 3.86
CA CYS A 45 -13.43 12.58 3.01
C CYS A 45 -13.83 11.13 3.33
N LYS A 46 -13.12 10.46 4.25
CA LYS A 46 -13.35 9.08 4.69
C LYS A 46 -13.36 8.09 3.52
N MET A 47 -12.51 8.32 2.51
CA MET A 47 -12.52 7.54 1.27
C MET A 47 -11.10 7.34 0.73
N GLN A 48 -10.87 6.16 0.15
CA GLN A 48 -9.66 5.90 -0.63
C GLN A 48 -9.78 6.50 -2.03
N ARG A 49 -8.71 7.11 -2.51
CA ARG A 49 -8.62 7.68 -3.85
C ARG A 49 -7.36 7.20 -4.54
N LEU A 50 -7.48 6.95 -5.85
CA LEU A 50 -6.31 6.74 -6.69
C LEU A 50 -5.72 8.10 -7.04
N GLN A 51 -4.47 8.34 -6.67
CA GLN A 51 -3.76 9.59 -6.93
C GLN A 51 -2.42 9.32 -7.61
N GLU A 52 -1.97 10.30 -8.37
CA GLU A 52 -0.65 10.32 -8.98
C GLU A 52 0.36 10.88 -7.97
N PHE A 53 1.48 10.17 -7.84
CA PHE A 53 2.61 10.55 -7.01
C PHE A 53 3.89 10.43 -7.84
N GLU A 54 4.89 11.20 -7.49
CA GLU A 54 6.25 10.98 -7.99
C GLU A 54 6.78 9.64 -7.46
N ILE A 55 7.58 8.96 -8.28
CA ILE A 55 8.30 7.77 -7.84
C ILE A 55 9.32 8.14 -6.75
N ARG A 56 9.57 7.21 -5.83
CA ARG A 56 10.60 7.34 -4.79
C ARG A 56 11.91 6.68 -5.20
N CYS A 57 13.02 7.14 -4.64
CA CYS A 57 14.34 6.59 -4.94
C CYS A 57 14.39 5.07 -4.71
N THR A 58 13.83 4.58 -3.61
CA THR A 58 13.76 3.15 -3.30
C THR A 58 13.00 2.33 -4.34
N ASN A 59 11.87 2.82 -4.87
CA ASN A 59 11.13 2.16 -5.94
C ASN A 59 11.98 2.10 -7.23
N ALA A 60 12.63 3.21 -7.59
CA ALA A 60 13.49 3.27 -8.76
C ALA A 60 14.68 2.31 -8.65
N GLU A 61 15.25 2.16 -7.46
CA GLU A 61 16.30 1.17 -7.18
C GLU A 61 15.79 -0.26 -7.23
N GLN A 62 14.59 -0.54 -6.71
CA GLN A 62 13.97 -1.88 -6.81
C GLN A 62 13.75 -2.29 -8.27
N LEU A 63 13.30 -1.37 -9.12
CA LEU A 63 13.13 -1.60 -10.55
C LEU A 63 14.47 -1.90 -11.25
N LYS A 64 15.50 -1.10 -10.96
CA LYS A 64 16.88 -1.35 -11.46
C LYS A 64 17.42 -2.70 -10.96
N GLY A 65 17.11 -3.10 -9.73
CA GLY A 65 17.57 -4.35 -9.12
C GLY A 65 16.87 -5.59 -9.67
N ARG A 66 15.56 -5.51 -9.92
CA ARG A 66 14.78 -6.64 -10.50
C ARG A 66 15.13 -6.92 -11.94
N ALA A 67 15.56 -5.89 -12.69
CA ALA A 67 16.12 -6.09 -14.02
C ALA A 67 17.25 -7.14 -14.04
N ARG A 68 18.00 -7.31 -12.95
CA ARG A 68 19.16 -8.24 -12.91
C ARG A 68 18.87 -9.70 -12.55
N ARG A 69 17.68 -10.07 -12.04
CA ARG A 69 17.47 -11.43 -11.48
C ARG A 69 16.99 -12.46 -12.52
N THR A 70 16.20 -12.03 -13.49
CA THR A 70 15.74 -12.81 -14.67
C THR A 70 15.50 -11.90 -15.88
N GLY A 71 15.87 -10.62 -15.78
CA GLY A 71 15.32 -9.53 -16.57
C GLY A 71 16.33 -8.77 -17.44
N PRO A 72 15.96 -7.57 -17.90
CA PRO A 72 16.57 -6.87 -19.04
C PRO A 72 17.99 -6.35 -18.84
N ASP A 73 18.75 -6.31 -19.94
CA ASP A 73 20.09 -5.68 -19.99
C ASP A 73 20.02 -4.16 -19.77
N ILE A 74 18.87 -3.52 -20.06
CA ILE A 74 18.73 -2.06 -20.06
C ILE A 74 17.41 -1.62 -19.44
N CYS A 75 17.50 -0.67 -18.51
CA CYS A 75 16.37 0.06 -17.93
C CYS A 75 16.42 1.51 -18.39
N TYR A 76 15.36 1.99 -19.03
CA TYR A 76 15.19 3.38 -19.43
C TYR A 76 14.30 4.10 -18.42
N CYS A 77 14.88 5.08 -17.72
CA CYS A 77 14.20 5.95 -16.79
C CYS A 77 13.80 7.25 -17.51
N LEU A 78 12.50 7.58 -17.54
CA LEU A 78 11.98 8.79 -18.19
C LEU A 78 11.95 9.98 -17.21
N TYR A 79 13.08 10.25 -16.56
CA TYR A 79 13.29 11.40 -15.68
C TYR A 79 14.77 11.77 -15.68
N SER A 80 15.08 13.02 -15.32
CA SER A 80 16.47 13.46 -15.22
C SER A 80 17.11 13.01 -13.90
N GLU A 81 18.44 13.03 -13.84
CA GLU A 81 19.16 12.81 -12.58
C GLU A 81 18.82 13.89 -11.55
N HIS A 82 18.57 15.12 -11.99
CA HIS A 82 18.12 16.19 -11.11
C HIS A 82 16.76 15.87 -10.47
N ASP A 83 15.81 15.34 -11.24
CA ASP A 83 14.49 14.94 -10.72
C ASP A 83 14.63 13.77 -9.75
N TYR A 84 15.48 12.80 -10.08
CA TYR A 84 15.81 11.69 -9.16
C TYR A 84 16.33 12.16 -7.81
N LEU A 85 17.16 13.20 -7.77
CA LEU A 85 17.67 13.79 -6.52
C LEU A 85 16.61 14.57 -5.74
N SER A 86 15.52 14.97 -6.40
CA SER A 86 14.40 15.66 -5.77
C SER A 86 13.34 14.70 -5.19
N PHE A 87 13.32 13.45 -5.66
CA PHE A 87 12.38 12.45 -5.20
C PHE A 87 12.55 12.12 -3.72
N GLN A 88 11.45 11.74 -3.09
CA GLN A 88 11.47 11.22 -1.73
C GLN A 88 12.24 9.90 -1.68
N GLU A 89 13.06 9.72 -0.64
CA GLU A 89 13.90 8.54 -0.50
C GLU A 89 13.06 7.27 -0.25
N TYR A 90 12.09 7.36 0.67
CA TYR A 90 11.26 6.23 1.13
C TYR A 90 9.77 6.44 0.90
N SER A 91 9.05 5.32 0.77
CA SER A 91 7.58 5.33 0.71
C SER A 91 6.97 5.61 2.07
N THR A 92 5.90 6.40 2.07
CA THR A 92 5.05 6.54 3.24
C THR A 92 4.56 5.15 3.67
N PRO A 93 4.75 4.77 4.94
CA PRO A 93 4.36 3.45 5.44
C PRO A 93 2.89 3.15 5.17
N GLU A 94 2.58 1.90 4.82
CA GLU A 94 1.20 1.47 4.54
C GLU A 94 0.26 1.75 5.72
N ILE A 95 0.74 1.59 6.95
CA ILE A 95 -0.01 1.86 8.18
C ILE A 95 -0.54 3.30 8.28
N ARG A 96 0.06 4.24 7.54
CA ARG A 96 -0.37 5.65 7.46
C ARG A 96 -1.23 5.95 6.23
N ARG A 97 -1.39 5.00 5.31
CA ARG A 97 -2.08 5.17 4.02
C ARG A 97 -3.43 4.46 3.95
N VAL A 98 -3.79 3.65 4.95
CA VAL A 98 -5.02 2.85 4.96
C VAL A 98 -5.90 3.16 6.17
N SER A 99 -7.19 2.81 6.09
CA SER A 99 -8.06 2.87 7.27
C SER A 99 -7.56 1.91 8.34
N PHE A 100 -7.63 2.34 9.59
CA PHE A 100 -7.16 1.55 10.73
C PHE A 100 -8.26 0.74 11.42
N ASP A 101 -9.50 0.75 10.92
CA ASP A 101 -10.65 0.12 11.58
C ASP A 101 -10.49 -1.38 11.81
N SER A 102 -10.20 -2.12 10.74
CA SER A 102 -10.11 -3.58 10.83
C SER A 102 -8.89 -4.02 11.63
N SER A 103 -7.80 -3.25 11.58
CA SER A 103 -6.64 -3.42 12.46
C SER A 103 -7.02 -3.23 13.93
N ILE A 104 -7.71 -2.14 14.27
CA ILE A 104 -8.19 -1.88 15.65
C ILE A 104 -9.16 -2.96 16.11
N LEU A 105 -10.13 -3.34 15.28
CA LEU A 105 -11.09 -4.40 15.56
C LEU A 105 -10.38 -5.72 15.89
N LYS A 106 -9.39 -6.10 15.07
CA LYS A 106 -8.57 -7.31 15.31
C LYS A 106 -7.77 -7.19 16.60
N MET A 107 -7.12 -6.05 16.86
CA MET A 107 -6.37 -5.84 18.10
C MET A 107 -7.25 -6.01 19.34
N ILE A 108 -8.43 -5.37 19.36
CA ILE A 108 -9.37 -5.49 20.48
C ILE A 108 -9.86 -6.94 20.63
N SER A 109 -10.12 -7.64 19.52
CA SER A 109 -10.52 -9.06 19.56
C SER A 109 -9.45 -9.98 20.15
N MET A 110 -8.17 -9.60 20.09
CA MET A 110 -7.04 -10.30 20.70
C MET A 110 -6.78 -9.87 22.15
N VAL A 111 -7.69 -9.13 22.78
CA VAL A 111 -7.57 -8.63 24.17
C VAL A 111 -6.39 -7.65 24.33
N LEU A 112 -6.04 -6.92 23.26
CA LEU A 112 -5.15 -5.77 23.35
C LEU A 112 -5.99 -4.55 23.75
N ASN A 113 -6.08 -4.31 25.07
CA ASN A 113 -7.00 -3.34 25.67
C ASN A 113 -6.74 -1.88 25.29
N ASP A 114 -5.52 -1.52 24.89
CA ASP A 114 -5.18 -0.14 24.54
C ASP A 114 -4.34 -0.10 23.26
N SER A 115 -5.01 0.09 22.12
CA SER A 115 -4.38 0.22 20.81
C SER A 115 -3.43 1.42 20.73
N ARG A 116 -3.61 2.44 21.60
CA ARG A 116 -2.74 3.62 21.66
C ARG A 116 -1.38 3.31 22.29
N LYS A 117 -1.28 2.24 23.10
CA LYS A 117 -0.04 1.83 23.77
C LYS A 117 0.67 0.68 23.07
N PHE A 118 0.15 0.23 21.93
CA PHE A 118 0.75 -0.86 21.20
C PHE A 118 2.12 -0.44 20.63
N PRO A 119 3.17 -1.26 20.77
CA PRO A 119 4.52 -0.92 20.31
C PRO A 119 4.65 -1.14 18.80
N PHE A 120 4.12 -0.23 17.99
CA PHE A 120 4.29 -0.24 16.54
C PHE A 120 5.75 0.02 16.16
N VAL A 121 6.24 -0.66 15.12
CA VAL A 121 7.55 -0.36 14.50
C VAL A 121 7.57 1.08 13.99
N GLU A 122 6.51 1.46 13.29
CA GLU A 122 6.23 2.83 12.90
C GLU A 122 4.80 3.16 13.32
N PRO A 123 4.59 4.08 14.28
CA PRO A 123 3.26 4.36 14.79
C PRO A 123 2.41 5.07 13.73
N PRO A 124 1.11 4.72 13.62
CA PRO A 124 0.14 5.53 12.90
C PRO A 124 -0.10 6.84 13.66
N ASP A 125 -0.75 7.79 12.99
CA ASP A 125 -1.17 9.03 13.64
C ASP A 125 -2.21 8.73 14.72
N MET A 126 -2.06 9.33 15.90
CA MET A 126 -3.00 9.14 17.01
C MET A 126 -4.42 9.53 16.63
N ALA A 127 -4.57 10.57 15.80
CA ALA A 127 -5.85 10.97 15.24
C ALA A 127 -6.50 9.88 14.37
N ALA A 128 -5.71 9.05 13.68
CA ALA A 128 -6.23 7.92 12.91
C ALA A 128 -6.73 6.80 13.81
N ILE A 129 -6.03 6.50 14.91
CA ILE A 129 -6.49 5.54 15.93
C ILE A 129 -7.80 6.02 16.56
N ASP A 130 -7.85 7.28 16.99
CA ASP A 130 -9.04 7.84 17.63
C ASP A 130 -10.24 7.89 16.68
N SER A 131 -10.00 8.26 15.41
CA SER A 131 -11.04 8.24 14.37
C SER A 131 -11.55 6.82 14.10
N ALA A 132 -10.68 5.80 14.11
CA ALA A 132 -11.09 4.42 13.95
C ALA A 132 -11.93 3.91 15.13
N LEU A 133 -11.49 4.17 16.36
CA LEU A 133 -12.26 3.83 17.57
C LEU A 133 -13.65 4.47 17.55
N PHE A 134 -13.72 5.76 17.22
CA PHE A 134 -14.99 6.49 17.12
C PHE A 134 -15.92 5.87 16.07
N ARG A 135 -15.41 5.51 14.89
CA ARG A 135 -16.22 4.87 13.82
C ARG A 135 -16.75 3.50 14.21
N LEU A 136 -15.92 2.68 14.87
CA LEU A 136 -16.35 1.38 15.36
C LEU A 136 -17.42 1.50 16.45
N GLN A 137 -17.41 2.57 17.25
CA GLN A 137 -18.48 2.89 18.20
C GLN A 137 -19.76 3.36 17.48
N GLU A 138 -19.66 4.23 16.48
CA GLU A 138 -20.80 4.67 15.65
C GLU A 138 -21.51 3.49 14.98
N GLN A 139 -20.75 2.49 14.56
CA GLN A 139 -21.26 1.26 13.92
C GLN A 139 -21.73 0.18 14.90
N VAL A 140 -21.72 0.46 16.22
CA VAL A 140 -22.13 -0.50 17.28
C VAL A 140 -21.25 -1.77 17.29
N VAL A 141 -20.04 -1.70 16.74
CA VAL A 141 -19.04 -2.77 16.80
C VAL A 141 -18.37 -2.78 18.17
N LEU A 142 -18.10 -1.58 18.69
CA LEU A 142 -17.58 -1.34 20.03
C LEU A 142 -18.62 -0.63 20.90
N SER A 143 -18.60 -0.93 22.18
CA SER A 143 -19.37 -0.21 23.19
C SER A 143 -18.82 1.20 23.39
N THR A 144 -19.71 2.18 23.52
CA THR A 144 -19.36 3.59 23.74
C THR A 144 -18.79 3.86 25.14
N ILE A 145 -19.04 2.95 26.10
CA ILE A 145 -18.71 3.18 27.51
C ILE A 145 -17.31 2.65 27.85
N ASP A 146 -17.03 1.41 27.46
CA ASP A 146 -15.84 0.65 27.86
C ASP A 146 -14.97 0.22 26.67
N CYS A 147 -15.35 0.60 25.43
CA CYS A 147 -14.67 0.23 24.19
C CYS A 147 -14.50 -1.29 24.00
N LEU A 148 -15.34 -2.10 24.65
CA LEU A 148 -15.35 -3.55 24.47
C LEU A 148 -16.17 -3.96 23.24
N LEU A 149 -15.88 -5.16 22.72
CA LEU A 149 -16.64 -5.71 21.60
C LEU A 149 -18.09 -5.99 21.99
N THR A 150 -19.01 -5.53 21.15
CA THR A 150 -20.41 -5.93 21.23
C THR A 150 -20.59 -7.35 20.67
N SER A 151 -21.78 -7.94 20.85
CA SER A 151 -22.11 -9.23 20.24
C SER A 151 -21.95 -9.20 18.72
N ILE A 152 -22.29 -8.08 18.07
CA ILE A 152 -22.11 -7.87 16.63
C ILE A 152 -20.62 -7.74 16.30
N GLY A 153 -19.87 -6.96 17.07
CA GLY A 153 -18.43 -6.78 16.85
C GLY A 153 -17.64 -8.08 17.01
N SER A 154 -18.04 -8.96 17.92
CA SER A 154 -17.44 -10.29 18.07
C SER A 154 -17.65 -11.18 16.85
N ILE A 155 -18.80 -11.07 16.18
CA ILE A 155 -19.07 -11.79 14.92
C ILE A 155 -18.24 -11.19 13.80
N LEU A 156 -18.26 -9.86 13.64
CA LEU A 156 -17.50 -9.15 12.60
C LEU A 156 -16.00 -9.46 12.68
N ALA A 157 -15.42 -9.47 13.89
CA ALA A 157 -14.00 -9.77 14.08
C ALA A 157 -13.59 -11.20 13.63
N ARG A 158 -14.55 -12.12 13.48
CA ARG A 158 -14.31 -13.49 13.00
C ARG A 158 -14.45 -13.64 11.49
N LEU A 159 -14.98 -12.63 10.81
CA LEU A 159 -15.14 -12.67 9.36
C LEU A 159 -13.81 -12.29 8.68
N PRO A 160 -13.41 -12.99 7.61
CA PRO A 160 -12.29 -12.58 6.79
C PRO A 160 -12.71 -11.38 5.93
N GLY A 161 -12.44 -10.16 6.41
CA GLY A 161 -12.74 -8.93 5.67
C GLY A 161 -12.80 -7.69 6.56
N ASP A 162 -13.03 -6.55 5.91
CA ASP A 162 -13.45 -5.29 6.54
C ASP A 162 -14.99 -5.20 6.60
#